data_AF-A0A7V4N527-F1
#
_entry.id   AF-A0A7V4N527-F1
#
_cell.length_a   1.000
_cell.length_b   1.000
_cell.length_c   1.000
_cell.angle_alpha   90.00
_cell.angle_beta   90.00
_cell.angle_gamma   90.00
#
_symmetry.space_group_name_H-M   'P 1'
#
loop_
_entity.id
_entity.type
_entity.pdbx_description
1 polymer ?
#
loop_
_entity_poly.entity_id
_entity_poly.type
_entity_poly.pdbx_seq_one_letter_code
_entity_poly.pdbx_strand_id
1 'polypeptide(L)'
;MLDNFIRKEKEDLEEKFLSPFATKAKYSKGRLHPEKECEIRTCFERDRDRIIHSKAFRRLKHKTQVFLAPKGDHYRTRLTHTLEVSQIARTIAKALKLNEDLTEAIALGHDLGHTPFGHAGEEVLNELLSEGFRHNEQSLRV
;
A
#
# COMPACT_ATOMS: atom_id res chain seq x y z
N MET A 1 -2.54 -37.03 -3.70
CA MET A 1 -3.29 -35.90 -4.28
C MET A 1 -2.37 -34.70 -4.23
N LEU A 2 -2.07 -34.09 -5.37
CA LEU A 2 -1.36 -32.80 -5.38
C LEU A 2 -2.31 -31.77 -4.79
N ASP A 3 -2.03 -31.28 -3.58
CA ASP A 3 -2.64 -30.07 -3.05
C ASP A 3 -2.17 -28.89 -3.93
N ASN A 4 -2.86 -28.72 -5.06
CA ASN A 4 -2.55 -27.70 -6.02
C ASN A 4 -3.25 -26.40 -5.58
N PHE A 5 -2.61 -25.71 -4.64
CA PHE A 5 -3.11 -24.43 -4.14
C PHE A 5 -3.03 -23.37 -5.25
N ILE A 6 -4.14 -22.67 -5.51
CA ILE A 6 -4.23 -21.56 -6.50
C ILE A 6 -3.10 -20.53 -6.27
N ARG A 7 -2.72 -20.27 -5.01
CA ARG A 7 -1.58 -19.40 -4.68
C ARG A 7 -0.28 -19.87 -5.36
N LYS A 8 0.04 -21.17 -5.30
CA LYS A 8 1.29 -21.70 -5.87
C LYS A 8 1.32 -21.55 -7.39
N GLU A 9 0.18 -21.76 -8.04
CA GLU A 9 0.06 -21.53 -9.49
C GLU A 9 0.34 -20.07 -9.85
N LYS A 10 -0.19 -19.11 -9.07
CA LYS A 10 0.12 -17.68 -9.24
C LYS A 10 1.61 -17.39 -9.05
N GLU A 11 2.21 -17.92 -7.98
CA GLU A 11 3.65 -17.76 -7.70
C GLU A 11 4.53 -18.32 -8.84
N ASP A 12 4.15 -19.46 -9.43
CA ASP A 12 4.86 -20.04 -10.57
C ASP A 12 4.65 -19.25 -11.88
N LEU A 13 3.47 -18.64 -12.06
CA LEU A 13 3.23 -17.71 -13.17
C LEU A 13 4.09 -16.44 -13.02
N GLU A 14 4.22 -15.89 -11.80
CA GLU A 14 5.09 -14.75 -11.54
C GLU A 14 6.55 -15.07 -11.92
N GLU A 15 7.03 -16.26 -11.57
CA GLU A 15 8.38 -16.75 -11.90
C GLU A 15 8.65 -16.72 -13.41
N LYS A 16 7.65 -17.16 -14.19
CA LYS A 16 7.75 -17.35 -15.63
C LYS A 16 7.58 -16.06 -16.42
N PHE A 17 6.70 -15.15 -15.98
CA PHE A 17 6.24 -14.03 -16.80
C PHE A 17 6.71 -12.65 -16.33
N LEU A 18 7.05 -12.49 -15.05
CA LEU A 18 7.58 -11.20 -14.59
C LEU A 18 9.03 -11.00 -15.06
N SER A 19 9.44 -9.73 -15.08
CA SER A 19 10.82 -9.33 -15.34
C SER A 19 11.79 -10.07 -14.40
N PRO A 20 13.01 -10.43 -14.85
CA PRO A 20 14.05 -10.96 -13.96
C PRO A 20 14.39 -10.03 -12.78
N PHE A 21 14.13 -8.72 -12.93
CA PHE A 21 14.34 -7.72 -11.90
C PHE A 21 13.12 -7.48 -11.00
N ALA A 22 11.99 -8.14 -11.27
CA ALA A 22 10.80 -8.01 -10.45
C ALA A 22 10.95 -8.78 -9.13
N THR A 23 10.44 -8.20 -8.04
CA THR A 23 10.22 -8.95 -6.81
C THR A 23 9.07 -9.94 -7.02
N LYS A 24 9.26 -11.20 -6.66
CA LYS A 24 8.26 -12.27 -6.79
C LYS A 24 7.78 -12.70 -5.41
N ALA A 25 6.49 -12.96 -5.27
CA ALA A 25 5.87 -13.36 -4.00
C ALA A 25 6.50 -14.63 -3.43
N LYS A 26 6.87 -15.57 -4.31
CA LYS A 26 7.56 -16.83 -3.98
C LYS A 26 8.85 -16.63 -3.17
N TYR A 27 9.54 -15.51 -3.40
CA TYR A 27 10.82 -15.18 -2.75
C TYR A 27 10.68 -14.09 -1.68
N SER A 28 9.47 -13.86 -1.18
CA SER A 28 9.25 -12.96 -0.05
C SER A 28 10.07 -13.38 1.16
N LYS A 29 10.58 -12.39 1.92
CA LYS A 29 11.25 -12.62 3.21
C LYS A 29 10.27 -13.07 4.31
N GLY A 30 8.98 -13.13 4.00
CA GLY A 30 7.93 -13.53 4.93
C GLY A 30 7.45 -12.38 5.82
N ARG A 31 6.77 -12.75 6.91
CA ARG A 31 6.15 -11.82 7.88
C ARG A 31 6.92 -11.87 9.20
N LEU A 32 6.91 -10.77 9.95
CA LEU A 32 7.52 -10.71 11.29
C LEU A 32 6.92 -11.77 12.23
N HIS A 33 5.60 -11.96 12.17
CA HIS A 33 4.91 -13.01 12.89
C HIS A 33 4.55 -14.14 11.91
N PRO A 34 4.92 -15.40 12.20
CA PRO A 34 4.56 -16.54 11.36
C PRO A 34 3.04 -16.66 11.23
N GLU A 35 2.58 -16.84 9.99
CA GLU A 35 1.17 -17.05 9.69
C GLU A 35 1.02 -18.18 8.68
N LYS A 36 -0.08 -18.94 8.75
CA LYS A 36 -0.40 -19.93 7.72
C LYS A 36 -0.56 -19.21 6.37
N GLU A 37 0.04 -19.78 5.33
CA GLU A 37 -0.15 -19.30 3.98
C GLU A 37 -1.59 -19.47 3.49
N CYS A 38 -2.03 -18.54 2.64
CA CYS A 38 -3.37 -18.63 2.05
C CYS A 38 -3.34 -19.62 0.89
N GLU A 39 -4.43 -20.34 0.69
CA GLU A 39 -4.53 -21.32 -0.40
C GLU A 39 -4.78 -20.64 -1.76
N ILE A 40 -5.26 -19.39 -1.75
CA ILE A 40 -5.74 -18.66 -2.94
C ILE A 40 -4.91 -17.40 -3.26
N ARG A 41 -4.49 -16.66 -2.24
CA ARG A 41 -3.85 -15.35 -2.39
C ARG A 41 -2.35 -15.43 -2.13
N THR A 42 -1.55 -14.77 -2.97
CA THR A 42 -0.12 -14.52 -2.72
C THR A 42 0.07 -13.64 -1.48
N CYS A 43 1.30 -13.56 -0.96
CA CYS A 43 1.58 -12.71 0.20
C CYS A 43 1.25 -11.24 -0.08
N PHE A 44 1.49 -10.74 -1.29
CA PHE A 44 1.24 -9.35 -1.67
C PHE A 44 -0.25 -9.04 -1.91
N GLU A 45 -1.01 -9.99 -2.49
CA GLU A 45 -2.47 -9.89 -2.55
C GLU A 45 -3.08 -9.77 -1.15
N ARG A 46 -2.56 -10.57 -0.19
CA ARG A 46 -3.01 -10.48 1.21
C ARG A 46 -2.66 -9.14 1.85
N ASP A 47 -1.50 -8.57 1.54
CA ASP A 47 -1.07 -7.28 2.08
C ASP A 47 -1.96 -6.16 1.57
N ARG A 48 -2.22 -6.12 0.25
CA ARG A 48 -3.18 -5.20 -0.36
C ARG A 48 -4.53 -5.27 0.33
N ASP A 49 -5.08 -6.47 0.49
CA ASP A 49 -6.42 -6.63 1.06
C ASP A 49 -6.48 -6.15 2.52
N ARG A 50 -5.44 -6.41 3.31
CA ARG A 50 -5.33 -5.94 4.70
C ARG A 50 -5.27 -4.41 4.77
N ILE A 51 -4.48 -3.79 3.90
CA ILE A 51 -4.36 -2.33 3.82
C ILE A 51 -5.72 -1.71 3.53
N ILE A 52 -6.42 -2.18 2.49
CA ILE A 52 -7.75 -1.67 2.10
C ILE A 52 -8.77 -1.77 3.25
N HIS A 53 -8.74 -2.86 4.02
CA HIS A 53 -9.68 -3.09 5.12
C HIS A 53 -9.27 -2.43 6.45
N SER A 54 -8.10 -1.80 6.50
CA SER A 54 -7.61 -1.15 7.72
C SER A 54 -8.43 0.09 8.08
N LYS A 55 -8.48 0.40 9.38
CA LYS A 55 -9.08 1.66 9.86
C LYS A 55 -8.31 2.88 9.35
N ALA A 56 -6.98 2.77 9.21
CA ALA A 56 -6.14 3.84 8.71
C ALA A 56 -6.51 4.22 7.27
N PHE A 57 -6.67 3.24 6.38
CA PHE A 57 -7.06 3.46 4.99
C PHE A 57 -8.45 4.11 4.87
N ARG A 58 -9.43 3.63 5.64
CA ARG A 58 -10.78 4.25 5.69
C ARG A 58 -10.76 5.71 6.11
N ARG A 59 -9.85 6.10 7.02
CA ARG A 59 -9.71 7.49 7.48
C ARG A 59 -9.16 8.42 6.38
N LEU A 60 -8.49 7.90 5.34
CA LEU A 60 -8.01 8.72 4.23
C LEU A 60 -9.15 9.44 3.49
N LYS A 61 -10.37 8.89 3.52
CA LYS A 61 -11.58 9.54 2.98
C LYS A 61 -11.83 10.92 3.59
N HIS A 62 -11.46 11.10 4.87
CA HIS A 62 -11.74 12.31 5.64
C HIS A 62 -10.50 13.19 5.84
N LYS A 63 -9.39 12.87 5.18
CA LYS A 63 -8.17 13.69 5.18
C LYS A 63 -8.04 14.40 3.84
N THR A 64 -7.89 15.72 3.89
CA THR A 64 -7.67 16.51 2.68
C THR A 64 -6.25 16.35 2.15
N GLN A 65 -6.11 16.44 0.83
CA GLN A 65 -4.83 16.64 0.16
C GLN A 65 -4.73 18.14 -0.15
N VAL A 66 -3.78 18.84 0.49
CA VAL A 66 -3.36 20.22 0.17
C VAL A 66 -4.34 21.37 0.49
N PHE A 67 -5.67 21.22 0.44
CA PHE A 67 -6.60 22.35 0.67
C PHE A 67 -7.50 22.20 1.91
N LEU A 68 -7.54 23.25 2.75
CA LEU A 68 -8.56 23.47 3.79
C LEU A 68 -9.87 23.85 3.09
N ALA A 69 -10.80 22.91 3.01
CA ALA A 69 -12.13 22.99 2.39
C ALA A 69 -12.68 24.42 2.11
N PRO A 70 -12.59 24.92 0.85
CA PRO A 70 -13.33 26.10 0.42
C PRO A 70 -14.37 25.72 -0.64
N LYS A 71 -15.65 25.68 -0.28
CA LYS A 71 -16.86 25.89 -1.13
C LYS A 71 -17.04 25.17 -2.50
N GLY A 72 -16.22 24.21 -2.92
CA GLY A 72 -16.34 23.51 -4.22
C GLY A 72 -16.27 21.99 -4.14
N ASP A 73 -16.95 21.28 -5.06
CA ASP A 73 -17.22 19.83 -4.98
C ASP A 73 -16.12 18.90 -5.54
N HIS A 74 -14.96 19.43 -5.93
CA HIS A 74 -13.92 18.68 -6.67
C HIS A 74 -12.54 18.64 -6.00
N TYR A 75 -12.45 18.79 -4.67
CA TYR A 75 -11.17 18.68 -3.98
C TYR A 75 -10.76 17.22 -3.75
N ARG A 76 -9.46 16.95 -3.95
CA ARG A 76 -8.88 15.64 -3.71
C ARG A 76 -8.76 15.38 -2.21
N THR A 77 -9.27 14.23 -1.78
CA THR A 77 -8.93 13.64 -0.49
C THR A 77 -7.64 12.84 -0.63
N ARG A 78 -7.03 12.47 0.50
CA ARG A 78 -5.93 11.49 0.48
C ARG A 78 -6.36 10.18 -0.13
N LEU A 79 -7.60 9.74 0.11
CA LEU A 79 -8.11 8.51 -0.52
C LEU A 79 -8.11 8.62 -2.05
N THR A 80 -8.61 9.71 -2.62
CA THR A 80 -8.61 9.89 -4.08
C THR A 80 -7.19 9.98 -4.65
N HIS A 81 -6.29 10.67 -3.94
CA HIS A 81 -4.88 10.71 -4.31
C HIS A 81 -4.25 9.31 -4.30
N THR A 82 -4.44 8.54 -3.23
CA THR A 82 -3.94 7.17 -3.09
C THR A 82 -4.46 6.25 -4.19
N LEU A 83 -5.72 6.40 -4.61
CA LEU A 83 -6.29 5.64 -5.73
C LEU A 83 -5.65 6.02 -7.08
N GLU A 84 -5.39 7.30 -7.33
CA GLU A 84 -4.67 7.76 -8.53
C GLU A 84 -3.23 7.27 -8.57
N VAL A 85 -2.51 7.37 -7.44
CA VAL A 85 -1.14 6.83 -7.31
C VAL A 85 -1.14 5.34 -7.58
N SER A 86 -2.08 4.58 -7.01
CA SER A 86 -2.20 3.14 -7.26
C SER A 86 -2.42 2.83 -8.75
N GLN A 87 -3.34 3.52 -9.42
CA GLN A 87 -3.61 3.32 -10.84
C GLN A 87 -2.38 3.60 -11.70
N ILE A 88 -1.68 4.71 -11.48
CA ILE A 88 -0.49 5.10 -12.24
C ILE A 88 0.65 4.10 -11.97
N ALA A 89 0.90 3.78 -10.70
CA ALA A 89 1.96 2.86 -10.31
C ALA A 89 1.77 1.47 -10.92
N ARG A 90 0.53 0.95 -10.92
CA ARG A 90 0.19 -0.33 -11.56
C ARG A 90 0.38 -0.30 -13.07
N THR A 91 0.02 0.82 -13.72
CA THR A 91 0.23 0.98 -15.16
C THR A 91 1.72 0.87 -15.52
N ILE A 92 2.57 1.54 -14.74
CA ILE A 92 4.03 1.47 -14.89
C ILE A 92 4.54 0.06 -14.60
N ALA A 93 4.12 -0.54 -13.48
CA ALA A 93 4.53 -1.89 -13.10
C ALA A 93 4.19 -2.92 -14.17
N LYS A 94 2.96 -2.87 -14.71
CA LYS A 94 2.51 -3.75 -15.79
C LYS A 94 3.33 -3.58 -17.06
N ALA A 95 3.60 -2.34 -17.48
CA ALA A 95 4.42 -2.06 -18.67
C ALA A 95 5.85 -2.60 -18.53
N LEU A 96 6.40 -2.58 -17.32
CA LEU A 96 7.75 -3.07 -16.99
C LEU A 96 7.78 -4.55 -16.56
N LYS A 97 6.64 -5.25 -16.55
CA LYS A 97 6.48 -6.61 -16.03
C LYS A 97 6.99 -6.76 -14.58
N LEU A 98 6.75 -5.75 -13.75
CA LEU A 98 6.97 -5.81 -12.30
C LEU A 98 5.74 -6.41 -11.60
N ASN A 99 5.88 -6.73 -10.31
CA ASN A 99 4.77 -7.30 -9.54
C ASN A 99 3.70 -6.22 -9.24
N GLU A 100 2.55 -6.33 -9.91
CA GLU A 100 1.44 -5.37 -9.77
C GLU A 100 0.84 -5.38 -8.36
N ASP A 101 0.69 -6.55 -7.72
CA ASP A 101 0.07 -6.67 -6.40
C ASP A 101 0.94 -6.02 -5.30
N LEU A 102 2.27 -6.22 -5.36
CA LEU A 102 3.21 -5.53 -4.47
C LEU A 102 3.17 -4.02 -4.69
N THR A 103 3.16 -3.59 -5.95
CA THR A 103 3.13 -2.16 -6.31
C THR A 103 1.86 -1.50 -5.78
N GLU A 104 0.71 -2.15 -5.98
CA GLU A 104 -0.58 -1.70 -5.48
C GLU A 104 -0.60 -1.66 -3.94
N ALA A 105 -0.11 -2.70 -3.26
CA ALA A 105 -0.03 -2.71 -1.81
C ALA A 105 0.80 -1.54 -1.26
N ILE A 106 1.98 -1.27 -1.84
CA ILE A 106 2.83 -0.13 -1.46
C ILE A 106 2.10 1.19 -1.71
N ALA A 107 1.51 1.37 -2.90
CA ALA A 107 0.79 2.58 -3.27
C ALA A 107 -0.39 2.85 -2.33
N LEU A 108 -1.14 1.84 -1.94
CA LEU A 108 -2.26 1.98 -1.00
C LEU A 108 -1.81 2.22 0.45
N GLY A 109 -0.63 1.70 0.82
CA GLY A 109 -0.09 1.77 2.17
C GLY A 109 0.77 3.00 2.47
N HIS A 110 1.32 3.68 1.46
CA HIS A 110 2.36 4.70 1.67
C HIS A 110 1.88 5.89 2.52
N ASP A 111 0.59 6.22 2.43
CA ASP A 111 0.03 7.45 2.99
C ASP A 111 -0.85 7.24 4.25
N LEU A 112 -0.84 6.02 4.82
CA LEU A 112 -1.68 5.67 5.96
C LEU A 112 -1.39 6.52 7.21
N GLY A 113 -0.11 6.83 7.43
CA GLY A 113 0.42 7.53 8.59
C GLY A 113 0.24 9.04 8.58
N HIS A 114 -0.29 9.61 7.50
CA HIS A 114 -0.34 11.06 7.39
C HIS A 114 -1.20 11.71 8.47
N THR A 115 -0.72 12.80 9.03
CA THR A 115 -1.43 13.64 9.99
C THR A 115 -2.70 14.27 9.40
N PRO A 116 -3.67 14.67 10.24
CA PRO A 116 -4.64 15.68 9.85
C PRO A 116 -3.93 16.93 9.32
N PHE A 117 -4.56 17.66 8.40
CA PHE A 117 -4.03 18.90 7.79
C PHE A 117 -2.73 18.76 6.98
N GLY A 118 -2.33 17.54 6.63
CA GLY A 118 -1.18 17.34 5.73
C GLY A 118 0.13 17.79 6.36
N HIS A 119 1.02 18.39 5.56
CA HIS A 119 2.38 18.74 6.01
C HIS A 119 2.39 19.67 7.22
N ALA A 120 1.44 20.59 7.32
CA ALA A 120 1.32 21.45 8.51
C ALA A 120 1.12 20.65 9.80
N GLY A 121 0.32 19.57 9.76
CA GLY A 121 0.14 18.70 10.91
C GLY A 121 1.40 17.87 11.23
N GLU A 122 2.17 17.51 10.21
CA GLU A 122 3.45 16.80 10.38
C GLU A 122 4.52 17.72 10.97
N GLU A 123 4.67 18.95 10.47
CA GLU A 123 5.58 19.97 10.99
C GLU A 123 5.32 20.23 12.48
N VAL A 124 4.06 20.47 12.85
CA VAL A 124 3.67 20.70 14.24
C VAL A 124 3.98 19.48 15.13
N LEU A 125 3.68 18.26 14.67
CA LEU A 125 4.03 17.07 15.46
C LEU A 125 5.55 16.87 15.57
N ASN A 126 6.31 17.22 14.54
CA ASN A 126 7.76 17.11 14.54
C ASN A 126 8.41 18.10 15.51
N GLU A 127 7.80 19.26 15.75
CA GLU A 127 8.25 20.22 16.78
C GLU A 127 7.86 19.79 18.20
N LEU A 128 6.70 19.13 18.36
CA LEU A 128 6.17 18.75 19.67
C LEU A 128 6.76 17.45 20.23
N LEU A 129 7.23 16.55 19.37
CA LEU A 129 7.78 15.25 19.76
C LEU A 129 9.31 15.29 19.78
N SER A 130 9.91 14.85 20.90
CA SER A 130 11.37 14.83 21.08
C SER A 130 12.12 14.00 20.04
N GLU A 131 11.48 12.93 19.56
CA GLU A 131 11.95 12.00 18.55
C GLU A 131 11.60 12.42 17.11
N GLY A 132 10.86 13.52 16.96
CA GLY A 132 10.32 13.98 15.69
C GLY A 132 9.09 13.19 15.22
N PHE A 133 8.55 13.58 14.07
CA PHE A 133 7.43 12.90 13.43
C PHE A 133 7.64 12.84 11.93
N ARG A 134 7.41 11.64 11.36
CA ARG A 134 7.50 11.40 9.92
C ARG A 134 6.34 10.52 9.46
N HIS A 135 5.58 10.98 8.48
CA HIS A 135 4.38 10.30 8.02
C HIS A 135 4.68 8.88 7.48
N ASN A 136 5.82 8.68 6.83
CA ASN A 136 6.22 7.38 6.27
C ASN A 136 6.56 6.35 7.36
N GLU A 137 7.18 6.77 8.46
CA GLU A 137 7.45 5.91 9.62
C GLU A 137 6.14 5.60 10.35
N GLN A 138 5.26 6.60 10.46
CA GLN A 138 3.92 6.40 10.99
C GLN A 138 3.09 5.44 10.13
N SER A 139 3.23 5.45 8.79
CA SER A 139 2.55 4.50 7.90
C SER A 139 2.95 3.05 8.18
N LEU A 140 4.20 2.81 8.62
CA LEU A 140 4.67 1.49 9.02
C LEU A 140 4.13 1.06 10.40
N ARG A 141 3.89 2.02 11.30
CA ARG A 141 3.42 1.77 12.67
C ARG A 141 1.94 1.37 12.74
N VAL A 142 1.10 1.90 11.84
CA VAL A 142 -0.38 1.83 11.92
C VAL A 142 -1.00 0.55 11.38
#